data_AF-A0A353H2X4-F1
#
_entry.id   AF-A0A353H2X4-F1
#
_cell.length_a   1.000
_cell.length_b   1.000
_cell.length_c   1.000
_cell.angle_alpha   90.00
_cell.angle_beta   90.00
_cell.angle_gamma   90.00
#
_symmetry.space_group_name_H-M   'P 1'
#
loop_
_entity.id
_entity.type
_entity.pdbx_description
1 polymer ?
#
loop_
_entity_poly.entity_id
_entity_poly.type
_entity_poly.pdbx_seq_one_letter_code
_entity_poly.pdbx_strand_id
1 'polypeptide(L)'
;MKKNRVILLVNVLLLMILIAGPLSTMPVQAQSDTAAETVTIPGTLQSELGCTGDWMPSCSETDLTYDAVSDIWKGTFEVTPNNDQDKKGPRYKAAINGTWDVNYGRNASAGGADIPLVVDQPIKVTFLFDPKTHWVTDDYNTPIINAVGDFQTQLGCPANDDPTCLRGWLEDPEGDGTYSF
;
A
#
# COMPACT_ATOMS: atom_id res chain seq x y z
N MET A 1 -43.13 -24.32 55.36
CA MET A 1 -42.05 -24.95 54.58
C MET A 1 -42.57 -25.58 53.28
N LYS A 2 -43.00 -24.79 52.28
CA LYS A 2 -43.44 -25.33 50.98
C LYS A 2 -43.41 -24.34 49.80
N LYS A 3 -43.17 -23.04 50.03
CA LYS A 3 -43.21 -21.98 48.99
C LYS A 3 -41.89 -21.76 48.23
N ASN A 4 -40.73 -22.15 48.78
CA ASN A 4 -39.42 -21.83 48.17
C ASN A 4 -38.88 -22.91 47.21
N ARG A 5 -39.55 -24.05 47.03
CA ARG A 5 -39.10 -25.11 46.11
C ARG A 5 -39.60 -24.95 44.67
N VAL A 6 -40.65 -24.15 44.46
CA VAL A 6 -41.24 -23.95 43.11
C VAL A 6 -40.46 -22.89 42.31
N ILE A 7 -39.86 -21.89 42.98
CA ILE A 7 -39.11 -20.81 42.32
C ILE A 7 -37.79 -21.32 41.72
N LEU A 8 -37.18 -22.37 42.30
CA LEU A 8 -35.92 -22.91 41.80
C LEU A 8 -36.07 -23.72 40.49
N LEU A 9 -37.26 -24.25 40.20
CA LEU A 9 -37.52 -25.06 39.00
C LEU A 9 -37.91 -24.21 37.77
N VAL A 10 -38.43 -23.00 37.97
CA VAL A 10 -38.80 -22.09 36.87
C VAL A 10 -37.56 -21.37 36.28
N ASN A 11 -36.51 -21.17 37.08
CA ASN A 11 -35.29 -20.48 36.63
C ASN A 11 -34.31 -21.36 35.84
N VAL A 12 -34.45 -22.68 35.86
CA VAL A 12 -33.60 -23.60 35.09
C VAL A 12 -34.15 -23.86 33.69
N LEU A 13 -35.45 -23.60 33.46
CA LEU A 13 -36.10 -23.83 32.16
C LEU A 13 -36.04 -22.62 31.21
N LEU A 14 -35.61 -21.44 31.67
CA LEU A 14 -35.54 -20.22 30.85
C LEU A 14 -34.15 -19.91 30.27
N LEU A 15 -33.13 -20.74 30.54
CA LEU A 15 -31.75 -20.51 30.09
C LEU A 15 -31.25 -21.55 29.06
N MET A 16 -32.17 -22.20 28.32
CA MET A 16 -31.86 -23.15 27.24
C MET A 16 -32.52 -22.78 25.88
N ILE A 17 -32.79 -21.49 25.64
CA ILE A 17 -33.25 -21.00 24.33
C ILE A 17 -32.37 -19.81 23.93
N LEU A 18 -31.15 -20.08 23.47
CA LEU A 18 -30.28 -19.05 22.88
C LEU A 18 -29.26 -19.61 21.86
N ILE A 19 -29.54 -20.78 21.25
CA ILE A 19 -28.66 -21.38 20.23
C ILE A 19 -29.46 -21.82 19.00
N ALA A 20 -30.33 -20.94 18.49
CA ALA A 20 -30.99 -21.14 17.19
C ALA A 20 -31.24 -19.78 16.52
N GLY A 21 -30.19 -18.96 16.41
CA GLY A 21 -30.20 -17.84 15.46
C GLY A 21 -29.99 -18.39 14.04
N PRO A 22 -30.69 -17.89 13.00
CA PRO A 22 -30.41 -18.29 11.63
C PRO A 22 -28.95 -17.96 11.31
N LEU A 23 -28.20 -18.93 10.76
CA LEU A 23 -26.92 -18.63 10.11
C LEU A 23 -27.20 -17.69 8.94
N SER A 24 -27.03 -16.39 9.17
CA SER A 24 -26.90 -15.42 8.09
C SER A 24 -25.62 -15.75 7.35
N THR A 25 -25.74 -16.38 6.19
CA THR A 25 -24.65 -16.47 5.22
C THR A 25 -24.36 -15.03 4.76
N MET A 26 -23.39 -14.39 5.39
CA MET A 26 -22.83 -13.15 4.86
C MET A 26 -22.23 -13.52 3.49
N PRO A 27 -22.63 -12.88 2.39
CA PRO A 27 -21.92 -13.05 1.15
C PRO A 27 -20.49 -12.57 1.39
N VAL A 28 -19.52 -13.49 1.28
CA VAL A 28 -18.12 -13.14 1.16
C VAL A 28 -18.00 -12.49 -0.22
N GLN A 29 -17.98 -11.16 -0.24
CA GLN A 29 -17.62 -10.45 -1.46
C GLN A 29 -16.13 -10.71 -1.67
N ALA A 30 -15.79 -11.51 -2.68
CA ALA A 30 -14.41 -11.61 -3.14
C ALA A 30 -14.01 -10.19 -3.57
N GLN A 31 -13.05 -9.59 -2.86
CA GLN A 31 -12.42 -8.37 -3.31
C GLN A 31 -11.79 -8.70 -4.65
N SER A 32 -12.36 -8.17 -5.72
CA SER A 32 -11.73 -8.25 -7.03
C SER A 32 -10.49 -7.40 -6.89
N ASP A 33 -9.30 -8.02 -6.88
CA ASP A 33 -8.06 -7.29 -7.09
C ASP A 33 -8.14 -6.73 -8.51
N THR A 34 -8.63 -5.49 -8.60
CA THR A 34 -8.64 -4.76 -9.85
C THR A 34 -7.18 -4.62 -10.24
N ALA A 35 -6.76 -5.27 -11.32
CA ALA A 35 -5.40 -5.13 -11.82
C ALA A 35 -5.09 -3.63 -11.99
N ALA A 36 -3.91 -3.21 -11.55
CA ALA A 36 -3.47 -1.84 -11.73
C ALA A 36 -3.25 -1.59 -13.23
N GLU A 37 -4.04 -0.71 -13.81
CA GLU A 37 -3.86 -0.15 -15.15
C GLU A 37 -3.05 1.16 -15.08
N THR A 38 -3.21 1.91 -13.98
CA THR A 38 -2.36 3.06 -13.65
C THR A 38 -1.99 3.04 -12.17
N VAL A 39 -0.80 3.57 -11.88
CA VAL A 39 -0.35 3.86 -10.52
C VAL A 39 0.13 5.29 -10.50
N THR A 40 -0.56 6.13 -9.74
CA THR A 40 -0.22 7.54 -9.59
C THR A 40 0.41 7.74 -8.22
N ILE A 41 1.28 8.75 -8.09
CA ILE A 41 1.78 9.23 -6.79
C ILE A 41 1.08 10.54 -6.40
N PRO A 42 -0.12 10.48 -5.78
CA PRO A 42 -0.68 11.67 -5.16
C PRO A 42 0.11 12.07 -3.93
N GLY A 43 0.32 13.36 -3.80
CA GLY A 43 0.97 13.94 -2.65
C GLY A 43 1.06 15.43 -2.78
N THR A 44 1.79 16.03 -1.87
CA THR A 44 1.99 17.48 -1.82
C THR A 44 2.99 18.01 -2.85
N LEU A 45 3.62 17.12 -3.64
CA LEU A 45 4.56 17.46 -4.72
C LEU A 45 3.89 17.73 -6.07
N GLN A 46 2.58 17.45 -6.18
CA GLN A 46 1.91 17.34 -7.48
C GLN A 46 1.75 18.70 -8.16
N SER A 47 1.39 19.74 -7.42
CA SER A 47 1.20 21.07 -8.00
C SER A 47 2.49 21.64 -8.60
N GLU A 48 3.65 21.38 -7.98
CA GLU A 48 4.97 21.77 -8.47
C GLU A 48 5.38 20.99 -9.74
N LEU A 49 4.86 19.77 -9.91
CA LEU A 49 5.09 18.91 -11.07
C LEU A 49 4.13 19.18 -12.25
N GLY A 50 3.20 20.12 -12.11
CA GLY A 50 2.30 20.55 -13.17
C GLY A 50 0.86 20.06 -13.04
N CYS A 51 0.52 19.33 -11.97
CA CYS A 51 -0.88 19.05 -11.64
C CYS A 51 -1.61 20.35 -11.29
N THR A 52 -2.93 20.39 -11.50
CA THR A 52 -3.74 21.56 -11.13
C THR A 52 -3.86 21.78 -9.61
N GLY A 53 -3.43 20.81 -8.82
CA GLY A 53 -3.39 20.84 -7.37
C GLY A 53 -2.74 19.58 -6.81
N ASP A 54 -2.66 19.52 -5.49
CA ASP A 54 -2.14 18.36 -4.77
C ASP A 54 -3.23 17.32 -4.52
N TRP A 55 -2.81 16.10 -4.14
CA TRP A 55 -3.71 15.01 -3.74
C TRP A 55 -4.72 14.58 -4.83
N MET A 56 -4.27 14.56 -6.08
CA MET A 56 -5.03 14.18 -7.26
C MET A 56 -4.62 12.79 -7.77
N PRO A 57 -5.40 11.73 -7.47
CA PRO A 57 -5.20 10.39 -8.05
C PRO A 57 -5.21 10.36 -9.57
N SER A 58 -5.95 11.27 -10.20
CA SER A 58 -6.10 11.30 -11.65
C SER A 58 -5.05 12.16 -12.37
N CYS A 59 -4.03 12.67 -11.66
CA CYS A 59 -3.01 13.52 -12.29
C CYS A 59 -1.92 12.68 -12.97
N SER A 60 -1.94 12.65 -14.30
CA SER A 60 -1.00 11.89 -15.11
C SER A 60 0.45 12.37 -15.05
N GLU A 61 0.71 13.60 -14.61
CA GLU A 61 2.07 14.14 -14.44
C GLU A 61 2.87 13.37 -13.38
N THR A 62 2.19 12.65 -12.50
CA THR A 62 2.76 11.82 -11.44
C THR A 62 2.42 10.33 -11.59
N ASP A 63 2.06 9.91 -12.81
CA ASP A 63 1.90 8.49 -13.10
C ASP A 63 3.25 7.78 -13.14
N LEU A 64 3.33 6.64 -12.49
CA LEU A 64 4.42 5.70 -12.64
C LEU A 64 4.28 4.96 -13.96
N THR A 65 5.41 4.54 -14.50
CA THR A 65 5.47 3.65 -15.67
C THR A 65 5.72 2.22 -15.20
N TYR A 66 4.94 1.28 -15.73
CA TYR A 66 5.18 -0.14 -15.48
C TYR A 66 6.48 -0.60 -16.14
N ASP A 67 7.39 -1.13 -15.34
CA ASP A 67 8.62 -1.77 -15.79
C ASP A 67 8.40 -3.28 -15.86
N ALA A 68 8.16 -3.81 -17.06
CA ALA A 68 7.93 -5.23 -17.28
C ALA A 68 9.13 -6.13 -16.95
N VAL A 69 10.37 -5.58 -16.98
CA VAL A 69 11.57 -6.35 -16.62
C VAL A 69 11.55 -6.65 -15.13
N SER A 70 11.25 -5.63 -14.32
CA SER A 70 11.19 -5.74 -12.86
C SER A 70 9.83 -6.17 -12.32
N ASP A 71 8.77 -6.04 -13.11
CA ASP A 71 7.36 -6.26 -12.74
C ASP A 71 6.89 -5.43 -11.55
N ILE A 72 7.23 -4.15 -11.63
CA ILE A 72 6.83 -3.11 -10.68
C ILE A 72 6.51 -1.83 -11.45
N TRP A 73 5.92 -0.86 -10.78
CA TRP A 73 5.73 0.49 -11.30
C TRP A 73 6.84 1.41 -10.79
N LYS A 74 7.40 2.26 -11.65
CA LYS A 74 8.45 3.22 -11.26
C LYS A 74 8.33 4.55 -11.99
N GLY A 75 8.79 5.61 -11.35
CA GLY A 75 8.79 6.96 -11.90
C GLY A 75 9.73 7.86 -11.12
N THR A 76 10.43 8.75 -11.81
CA THR A 76 11.36 9.69 -11.17
C THR A 76 10.85 11.10 -11.35
N PHE A 77 10.62 11.81 -10.25
CA PHE A 77 10.10 13.17 -10.24
C PHE A 77 11.05 14.11 -9.49
N GLU A 78 11.02 15.39 -9.85
CA GLU A 78 11.73 16.41 -9.08
C GLU A 78 10.90 16.77 -7.84
N VAL A 79 11.45 16.53 -6.66
CA VAL A 79 10.83 16.86 -5.37
C VAL A 79 11.54 18.10 -4.83
N THR A 80 10.75 19.11 -4.44
CA THR A 80 11.26 20.38 -3.93
C THR A 80 10.97 20.52 -2.43
N PRO A 81 11.82 21.25 -1.68
CA PRO A 81 11.55 21.52 -0.27
C PRO A 81 10.29 22.36 -0.08
N ASN A 82 9.68 22.23 1.10
CA ASN A 82 8.52 23.04 1.51
C ASN A 82 7.29 22.94 0.59
N ASN A 83 7.15 21.87 -0.19
CA ASN A 83 5.94 21.51 -0.92
C ASN A 83 4.86 21.02 0.05
N ASP A 84 4.42 21.89 0.97
CA ASP A 84 3.47 21.61 2.05
C ASP A 84 2.51 22.79 2.17
N GLN A 85 1.56 22.82 1.25
CA GLN A 85 0.56 23.88 1.20
C GLN A 85 -0.40 23.78 2.40
N ASP A 86 -0.65 22.57 2.91
CA ASP A 86 -1.59 22.31 4.01
C ASP A 86 -0.97 22.31 5.42
N LYS A 87 0.34 22.57 5.52
CA LYS A 87 1.11 22.72 6.78
C LYS A 87 1.16 21.47 7.64
N LYS A 88 1.13 20.28 7.02
CA LYS A 88 1.19 18.97 7.69
C LYS A 88 2.44 18.15 7.34
N GLY A 89 3.37 18.75 6.63
CA GLY A 89 4.58 18.12 6.13
C GLY A 89 4.41 17.54 4.72
N PRO A 90 5.47 17.62 3.89
CA PRO A 90 5.58 16.92 2.61
C PRO A 90 5.33 15.42 2.72
N ARG A 91 4.44 14.88 1.89
CA ARG A 91 4.04 13.47 1.96
C ARG A 91 3.28 13.00 0.71
N TYR A 92 3.21 11.69 0.52
CA TYR A 92 2.59 11.07 -0.64
C TYR A 92 1.95 9.69 -0.32
N LYS A 93 1.28 9.12 -1.33
CA LYS A 93 0.71 7.76 -1.38
C LYS A 93 0.82 7.18 -2.79
N ALA A 94 0.44 5.91 -2.97
CA ALA A 94 0.10 5.36 -4.28
C ALA A 94 -1.42 5.28 -4.43
N ALA A 95 -1.96 5.77 -5.55
CA ALA A 95 -3.36 5.58 -5.92
C ALA A 95 -3.45 4.75 -7.20
N ILE A 96 -4.42 3.84 -7.24
CA ILE A 96 -4.57 2.87 -8.33
C ILE A 96 -5.75 3.28 -9.21
N ASN A 97 -5.57 3.19 -10.53
CA ASN A 97 -6.59 3.43 -11.54
C ASN A 97 -7.23 4.84 -11.46
N GLY A 98 -6.46 5.83 -11.04
CA GLY A 98 -6.85 7.23 -11.08
C GLY A 98 -7.91 7.66 -10.04
N THR A 99 -8.23 6.81 -9.06
CA THR A 99 -9.20 7.13 -7.99
C THR A 99 -8.63 6.84 -6.60
N TRP A 100 -9.38 7.22 -5.55
CA TRP A 100 -9.04 6.89 -4.18
C TRP A 100 -9.61 5.55 -3.70
N ASP A 101 -10.34 4.82 -4.55
CA ASP A 101 -11.01 3.57 -4.16
C ASP A 101 -10.01 2.50 -3.72
N VAL A 102 -8.89 2.40 -4.43
CA VAL A 102 -7.75 1.56 -4.09
C VAL A 102 -6.51 2.43 -4.00
N ASN A 103 -5.91 2.49 -2.82
CA ASN A 103 -4.71 3.27 -2.57
C ASN A 103 -3.91 2.66 -1.42
N TYR A 104 -2.61 2.91 -1.42
CA TYR A 104 -1.67 2.37 -0.44
C TYR A 104 -0.79 3.47 0.14
N GLY A 105 -0.48 3.33 1.43
CA GLY A 105 0.39 4.26 2.16
C GLY A 105 1.43 3.49 2.98
N ARG A 106 1.79 4.03 4.14
CA ARG A 106 2.73 3.40 5.07
C ARG A 106 2.42 1.91 5.31
N ASN A 107 3.47 1.11 5.47
CA ASN A 107 3.40 -0.31 5.78
C ASN A 107 2.57 -1.11 4.77
N ALA A 108 2.67 -0.74 3.48
CA ALA A 108 1.91 -1.32 2.37
C ALA A 108 0.39 -1.42 2.61
N SER A 109 -0.13 -0.60 3.53
CA SER A 109 -1.49 -0.78 4.03
C SER A 109 -2.50 -0.14 3.07
N ALA A 110 -3.54 -0.89 2.73
CA ALA A 110 -4.68 -0.38 1.97
C ALA A 110 -5.34 0.79 2.74
N GLY A 111 -5.46 1.95 2.11
CA GLY A 111 -5.93 3.16 2.76
C GLY A 111 -4.99 3.67 3.87
N GLY A 112 -3.75 3.19 3.93
CA GLY A 112 -2.79 3.47 4.99
C GLY A 112 -2.42 4.95 5.12
N ALA A 113 -1.69 5.30 6.18
CA ALA A 113 -1.26 6.68 6.42
C ALA A 113 -0.31 7.18 5.32
N ASP A 114 -0.24 8.50 5.13
CA ASP A 114 0.66 9.14 4.16
C ASP A 114 2.15 8.88 4.50
N ILE A 115 2.98 8.77 3.47
CA ILE A 115 4.43 8.55 3.60
C ILE A 115 5.14 9.91 3.54
N PRO A 116 5.86 10.34 4.60
CA PRO A 116 6.58 11.60 4.58
C PRO A 116 7.75 11.58 3.60
N LEU A 117 7.95 12.69 2.90
CA LEU A 117 9.09 12.87 2.00
C LEU A 117 9.60 14.30 2.10
N VAL A 118 10.48 14.54 3.07
CA VAL A 118 11.05 15.87 3.33
C VAL A 118 12.43 15.93 2.72
N VAL A 119 12.61 16.81 1.73
CA VAL A 119 13.90 17.06 1.08
C VAL A 119 14.42 18.45 1.43
N ASP A 120 15.74 18.58 1.57
CA ASP A 120 16.39 19.85 1.95
C ASP A 120 16.70 20.76 0.76
N GLN A 121 16.74 20.18 -0.44
CA GLN A 121 16.95 20.89 -1.72
C GLN A 121 16.21 20.16 -2.85
N PRO A 122 15.95 20.82 -3.99
CA PRO A 122 15.39 20.16 -5.16
C PRO A 122 16.24 18.95 -5.56
N ILE A 123 15.61 17.78 -5.67
CA ILE A 123 16.28 16.52 -5.98
C ILE A 123 15.35 15.61 -6.78
N LYS A 124 15.93 14.79 -7.65
CA LYS A 124 15.19 13.73 -8.33
C LYS A 124 15.04 12.53 -7.41
N VAL A 125 13.79 12.15 -7.15
CA VAL A 125 13.43 10.99 -6.32
C VAL A 125 12.73 9.97 -7.20
N THR A 126 13.16 8.72 -7.12
CA THR A 126 12.50 7.59 -7.78
C THR A 126 11.51 6.96 -6.83
N PHE A 127 10.25 6.89 -7.27
CA PHE A 127 9.17 6.21 -6.59
C PHE A 127 8.98 4.83 -7.21
N LEU A 128 8.72 3.84 -6.35
CA LEU A 128 8.51 2.46 -6.74
C LEU A 128 7.23 1.95 -6.09
N PHE A 129 6.47 1.14 -6.82
CA PHE A 129 5.32 0.42 -6.30
C PHE A 129 5.34 -1.03 -6.79
N ASP A 130 5.40 -1.98 -5.86
CA ASP A 130 5.21 -3.40 -6.16
C ASP A 130 3.71 -3.76 -6.07
N PRO A 131 3.06 -4.16 -7.18
CA PRO A 131 1.65 -4.55 -7.16
C PRO A 131 1.35 -5.84 -6.38
N LYS A 132 2.35 -6.64 -6.00
CA LYS A 132 2.20 -7.93 -5.28
C LYS A 132 2.16 -7.73 -3.77
N THR A 133 3.04 -6.88 -3.26
CA THR A 133 3.11 -6.55 -1.81
C THR A 133 2.31 -5.30 -1.48
N HIS A 134 1.94 -4.53 -2.51
CA HIS A 134 1.33 -3.21 -2.41
C HIS A 134 2.20 -2.16 -1.72
N TRP A 135 3.51 -2.40 -1.67
CA TRP A 135 4.43 -1.47 -1.08
C TRP A 135 4.75 -0.35 -2.05
N VAL A 136 4.52 0.88 -1.61
CA VAL A 136 4.99 2.09 -2.29
C VAL A 136 6.12 2.70 -1.45
N THR A 137 7.23 3.04 -2.09
CA THR A 137 8.39 3.66 -1.44
C THR A 137 9.12 4.61 -2.40
N ASP A 138 10.11 5.31 -1.87
CA ASP A 138 11.00 6.22 -2.58
C ASP A 138 12.48 5.90 -2.30
N ASP A 139 13.37 6.24 -3.24
CA ASP A 139 14.82 5.99 -3.14
C ASP A 139 15.56 7.04 -2.27
N TYR A 140 14.86 8.02 -1.71
CA TYR A 140 15.44 9.04 -0.85
C TYR A 140 15.42 8.61 0.63
N ASN A 141 14.29 8.10 1.09
CA ASN A 141 14.10 7.60 2.45
C ASN A 141 14.51 6.13 2.60
N THR A 142 14.37 5.34 1.54
CA THR A 142 14.49 3.88 1.60
C THR A 142 15.60 3.39 0.68
N PRO A 143 16.56 2.60 1.18
CA PRO A 143 17.51 1.94 0.29
C PRO A 143 16.81 0.85 -0.52
N ILE A 144 16.98 0.89 -1.84
CA ILE A 144 16.42 -0.13 -2.74
C ILE A 144 17.39 -1.31 -2.83
N ILE A 145 17.10 -2.37 -2.08
CA ILE A 145 17.98 -3.53 -1.94
C ILE A 145 17.56 -4.63 -2.91
N ASN A 146 18.44 -5.05 -3.81
CA ASN A 146 18.16 -6.11 -4.76
C ASN A 146 19.11 -7.31 -4.53
N ALA A 147 18.55 -8.51 -4.45
CA ALA A 147 19.33 -9.74 -4.45
C ALA A 147 19.73 -10.08 -5.90
N VAL A 148 21.04 -10.09 -6.16
CA VAL A 148 21.62 -10.27 -7.49
C VAL A 148 22.41 -11.58 -7.55
N GLY A 149 22.25 -12.35 -8.63
CA GLY A 149 22.93 -13.63 -8.79
C GLY A 149 22.45 -14.48 -9.97
N ASP A 150 22.88 -15.74 -9.98
CA ASP A 150 22.59 -16.72 -11.03
C ASP A 150 21.16 -17.29 -11.02
N PHE A 151 20.36 -16.89 -10.02
CA PHE A 151 18.96 -17.26 -9.84
C PHE A 151 17.96 -16.28 -10.51
N GLN A 152 18.43 -15.14 -11.02
CA GLN A 152 17.53 -14.05 -11.46
C GLN A 152 16.74 -14.41 -12.72
N THR A 153 17.29 -15.20 -13.64
CA THR A 153 16.52 -15.67 -14.81
C THR A 153 15.33 -16.54 -14.44
N GLN A 154 15.42 -17.29 -13.33
CA GLN A 154 14.31 -18.08 -12.78
C GLN A 154 13.24 -17.20 -12.12
N LEU A 155 13.60 -16.00 -11.66
CA LEU A 155 12.67 -14.99 -11.16
C LEU A 155 12.04 -14.14 -12.29
N GLY A 156 12.46 -14.36 -13.53
CA GLY A 156 11.94 -13.65 -14.71
C GLY A 156 12.79 -12.48 -15.19
N CYS A 157 13.99 -12.28 -14.65
CA CYS A 157 14.93 -11.33 -15.24
C CYS A 157 15.45 -11.82 -16.60
N PRO A 158 15.78 -10.91 -17.54
CA PRO A 158 16.36 -11.28 -18.83
C PRO A 158 17.76 -11.91 -18.73
N ALA A 159 18.49 -11.61 -17.65
CA ALA A 159 19.85 -12.06 -17.41
C ALA A 159 20.09 -12.34 -15.92
N ASN A 160 21.08 -13.18 -15.67
CA ASN A 160 21.68 -13.36 -14.35
C ASN A 160 22.64 -12.21 -14.04
N ASP A 161 22.91 -12.01 -12.75
CA ASP A 161 23.83 -10.97 -12.26
C ASP A 161 23.47 -9.55 -12.73
N ASP A 162 22.18 -9.29 -12.96
CA ASP A 162 21.67 -7.99 -13.42
C ASP A 162 21.17 -7.16 -12.23
N PRO A 163 21.91 -6.13 -11.78
CA PRO A 163 21.48 -5.30 -10.67
C PRO A 163 20.27 -4.42 -10.98
N THR A 164 19.93 -4.24 -12.26
CA THR A 164 18.85 -3.33 -12.70
C THR A 164 17.48 -3.99 -12.73
N CYS A 165 17.44 -5.33 -12.74
CA CYS A 165 16.21 -6.10 -12.68
C CYS A 165 15.79 -6.35 -11.23
N LEU A 166 14.73 -5.69 -10.78
CA LEU A 166 14.24 -5.75 -9.39
C LEU A 166 13.33 -6.96 -9.11
N ARG A 167 13.44 -8.06 -9.88
CA ARG A 167 12.71 -9.30 -9.58
C ARG A 167 13.19 -10.00 -8.31
N GLY A 168 14.35 -9.58 -7.77
CA GLY A 168 14.90 -10.01 -6.49
C GLY A 168 14.85 -8.91 -5.42
N TRP A 169 13.96 -7.92 -5.58
CA TRP A 169 13.84 -6.80 -4.64
C TRP A 169 13.48 -7.29 -3.24
N LEU A 170 14.34 -6.97 -2.27
CA LEU A 170 14.07 -7.23 -0.86
C LEU A 170 13.38 -5.99 -0.27
N GLU A 171 12.20 -6.20 0.30
CA GLU A 171 11.32 -5.17 0.81
C GLU A 171 11.26 -5.16 2.33
N ASP A 172 11.06 -3.98 2.90
CA ASP A 172 10.84 -3.75 4.33
C ASP A 172 9.70 -2.73 4.51
N PRO A 173 8.43 -3.14 4.30
CA PRO A 173 7.30 -2.24 4.43
C PRO A 173 7.15 -1.65 5.84
N GLU A 174 7.56 -2.39 6.87
CA GLU A 174 7.46 -1.99 8.28
C GLU A 174 8.56 -1.02 8.72
N GLY A 175 9.67 -0.96 7.99
CA GLY A 175 10.81 -0.08 8.26
C GLY A 175 11.62 -0.50 9.50
N ASP A 176 11.71 -1.80 9.79
CA ASP A 176 12.45 -2.31 10.95
C ASP A 176 13.92 -2.65 10.67
N GLY A 177 14.33 -2.53 9.40
CA GLY A 177 15.68 -2.82 8.90
C GLY A 177 15.87 -4.27 8.44
N THR A 178 14.82 -5.09 8.46
CA THR A 178 14.82 -6.46 7.96
C THR A 178 14.18 -6.52 6.58
N TYR A 179 14.97 -6.85 5.57
CA TYR A 179 14.50 -6.93 4.19
C TYR A 179 14.16 -8.37 3.80
N SER A 180 13.03 -8.56 3.13
CA SER A 180 12.49 -9.88 2.77
C SER A 180 11.97 -9.93 1.33
N PHE A 181 11.89 -11.13 0.76
CA PHE A 181 11.44 -11.41 -0.60
C PHE A 181 10.12 -12.17 -0.59
#